data_AF-A0A519LDY6-F1
#
_entry.id   AF-A0A519LDY6-F1
#
_cell.length_a   1.000
_cell.length_b   1.000
_cell.length_c   1.000
_cell.angle_alpha   90.00
_cell.angle_beta   90.00
_cell.angle_gamma   90.00
#
_symmetry.space_group_name_H-M   'P 1'
#
loop_
_entity.id
_entity.type
_entity.pdbx_description
1 polymer ?
#
loop_
_entity_poly.entity_id
_entity_poly.type
_entity_poly.pdbx_seq_one_letter_code
_entity_poly.pdbx_strand_id
1 'polypeptide(L)'
;MLLISESPIEQIWTQLSMWESRALALKLIMERAERADVLIGREKAEAKALALSYCLRNARENLREPRQTLTLKTVANYYGCMWFASAIVAADPANDVDLPQLERFTKKGHGLGNFVDPDKAFPANEYVYVKEGGFYPEFLRASAIDASRIALRKAPVRGGPDGEDRSVGMMALFARVPELADAYRYVTGEWPFNFRIFHSSRNMGEDVDDAQRAGPLSAVIPKRARDYTWLGLGTTLAIPRDHLITHGPPLTELDIKTYAGSTHWEGKWPTTVGGHWWETLKTYKSAMCGQSWIKPLFGEVQEPFSIHLVLLYQLSILARYRPAVWREIIEGDEDQYQVLFTGYDQVVTRILPELALRRIYDRHVHITQPGSWSAPL
;
A
#
# COMPACT_ATOMS: atom_id res chain seq x y z
N MET A 1 -4.86 10.00 -15.96
CA MET A 1 -3.91 9.99 -17.09
C MET A 1 -3.71 8.56 -17.54
N LEU A 2 -3.92 8.29 -18.83
CA LEU A 2 -3.63 6.99 -19.42
C LEU A 2 -2.30 7.07 -20.18
N LEU A 3 -1.39 6.15 -19.90
CA LEU A 3 -0.11 6.04 -20.61
C LEU A 3 -0.06 4.66 -21.27
N ILE A 4 0.19 4.62 -22.56
CA ILE A 4 0.40 3.37 -23.30
C ILE A 4 1.91 3.24 -23.51
N SER A 5 2.49 2.12 -23.08
CA SER A 5 3.92 1.89 -23.26
C SER A 5 4.23 0.40 -23.29
N GLU A 6 5.13 0.00 -24.20
CA GLU A 6 5.70 -1.35 -24.22
C GLU A 6 6.54 -1.63 -22.96
N SER A 7 7.09 -0.57 -22.35
CA SER A 7 7.82 -0.62 -21.07
C SER A 7 7.16 0.29 -20.02
N PRO A 8 6.09 -0.17 -19.35
CA PRO A 8 5.35 0.60 -18.36
C PRO A 8 6.23 1.18 -17.23
N ILE A 9 7.21 0.41 -16.77
CA ILE A 9 8.11 0.81 -15.68
C ILE A 9 9.01 1.97 -16.10
N GLU A 10 9.60 1.90 -17.31
CA GLU A 10 10.42 3.00 -17.82
C GLU A 10 9.57 4.25 -18.08
N GLN A 11 8.31 4.08 -18.48
CA GLN A 11 7.39 5.20 -18.60
C GLN A 11 7.10 5.86 -17.24
N ILE A 12 6.88 5.08 -16.17
CA ILE A 12 6.72 5.63 -14.80
C ILE A 12 7.94 6.45 -14.43
N TRP A 13 9.13 5.89 -14.61
CA TRP A 13 10.37 6.58 -14.29
C TRP A 13 10.58 7.81 -15.15
N THR A 14 10.22 7.78 -16.43
CA THR A 14 10.26 8.96 -17.30
C THR A 14 9.39 10.08 -16.74
N GLN A 15 8.17 9.76 -16.28
CA GLN A 15 7.29 10.75 -15.68
C GLN A 15 7.86 11.32 -14.37
N LEU A 16 8.35 10.47 -13.48
CA LEU A 16 9.01 10.90 -12.24
C LEU A 16 10.24 11.77 -12.56
N SER A 17 11.03 11.40 -13.57
CA SER A 17 12.25 12.11 -13.98
C SER A 17 11.96 13.50 -14.50
N MET A 18 10.77 13.78 -15.06
CA MET A 18 10.40 15.13 -15.46
C MET A 18 10.50 16.10 -14.28
N TRP A 19 10.08 15.68 -13.09
CA TRP A 19 10.07 16.53 -11.90
C TRP A 19 11.41 16.53 -11.15
N GLU A 20 12.44 15.86 -11.65
CA GLU A 20 13.83 16.12 -11.25
C GLU A 20 14.31 17.49 -11.75
N SER A 21 13.64 18.06 -12.77
CA SER A 21 13.78 19.46 -13.18
C SER A 21 12.99 20.37 -12.25
N ARG A 22 13.65 21.34 -11.62
CA ARG A 22 13.00 22.32 -10.72
C ARG A 22 11.90 23.11 -11.44
N ALA A 23 12.08 23.42 -12.73
CA ALA A 23 11.09 24.16 -13.50
C ALA A 23 9.80 23.35 -13.70
N LEU A 24 9.92 22.05 -14.03
CA LEU A 24 8.77 21.17 -14.20
C LEU A 24 8.14 20.77 -12.87
N ALA A 25 8.95 20.63 -11.80
CA ALA A 25 8.45 20.47 -10.44
C ALA A 25 7.62 21.69 -10.01
N LEU A 26 8.08 22.91 -10.28
CA LEU A 26 7.33 24.13 -9.99
C LEU A 26 5.99 24.16 -10.74
N LYS A 27 6.00 23.80 -12.02
CA LYS A 27 4.78 23.66 -12.82
C LYS A 27 3.79 22.68 -12.16
N LEU A 28 4.27 21.51 -11.73
CA LEU A 28 3.42 20.54 -11.03
C LEU A 28 2.83 21.11 -9.73
N ILE A 29 3.65 21.77 -8.89
CA ILE A 29 3.18 22.34 -7.62
C ILE A 29 2.08 23.38 -7.86
N MET A 30 2.28 24.28 -8.84
CA MET A 30 1.30 25.30 -9.19
C MET A 30 0.01 24.67 -9.74
N GLU A 31 0.11 23.68 -10.64
CA GLU A 31 -1.07 22.96 -11.16
C GLU A 31 -1.82 22.20 -10.06
N ARG A 32 -1.12 21.65 -9.06
CA ARG A 32 -1.76 21.02 -7.91
C ARG A 32 -2.46 22.04 -7.03
N ALA A 33 -1.83 23.19 -6.78
CA ALA A 33 -2.39 24.25 -5.96
C ALA A 33 -3.68 24.81 -6.57
N GLU A 34 -3.67 25.06 -7.88
CA GLU A 34 -4.86 25.50 -8.63
C GLU A 34 -6.01 24.49 -8.54
N ARG A 35 -5.73 23.19 -8.72
CA ARG A 35 -6.77 22.14 -8.63
C ARG A 35 -7.33 21.95 -7.23
N ALA A 36 -6.48 22.13 -6.22
CA ALA A 36 -6.87 21.99 -4.82
C ALA A 36 -7.45 23.28 -4.23
N ASP A 37 -7.59 24.35 -5.03
CA ASP A 37 -8.00 25.69 -4.59
C ASP A 37 -7.15 26.21 -3.40
N VAL A 38 -5.85 25.95 -3.46
CA VAL A 38 -4.86 26.37 -2.46
C VAL A 38 -4.11 27.59 -2.97
N LEU A 39 -4.22 28.71 -2.26
CA LEU A 39 -3.40 29.88 -2.54
C LEU A 39 -1.94 29.62 -2.12
N ILE A 40 -1.03 29.64 -3.08
CA ILE A 40 0.41 29.47 -2.83
C ILE A 40 1.21 30.61 -3.44
N GLY A 41 2.06 31.25 -2.61
CA GLY A 41 3.00 32.26 -3.07
C GLY A 41 4.13 31.66 -3.92
N ARG A 42 4.67 32.46 -4.84
CA ARG A 42 5.78 32.08 -5.73
C ARG A 42 6.97 31.47 -4.97
N GLU A 43 7.41 32.13 -3.90
CA GLU A 43 8.55 31.70 -3.08
C GLU A 43 8.33 30.31 -2.47
N LYS A 44 7.18 30.09 -1.83
CA LYS A 44 6.80 28.79 -1.25
C LYS A 44 6.75 27.71 -2.35
N ALA A 45 6.14 28.01 -3.49
CA ALA A 45 6.09 27.06 -4.61
C ALA A 45 7.50 26.71 -5.13
N GLU A 46 8.40 27.68 -5.22
CA GLU A 46 9.79 27.48 -5.65
C GLU A 46 10.65 26.69 -4.66
N ALA A 47 10.40 26.84 -3.36
CA ALA A 47 11.05 26.05 -2.29
C ALA A 47 10.57 24.59 -2.31
N LYS A 48 9.26 24.38 -2.47
CA LYS A 48 8.67 23.04 -2.60
C LYS A 48 9.13 22.34 -3.88
N ALA A 49 9.22 23.07 -5.00
CA ALA A 49 9.76 22.55 -6.26
C ALA A 49 11.22 22.10 -6.13
N LEU A 50 12.04 22.87 -5.39
CA LEU A 50 13.42 22.48 -5.07
C LEU A 50 13.43 21.18 -4.26
N ALA A 51 12.62 21.08 -3.22
CA ALA A 51 12.51 19.89 -2.38
C ALA A 51 12.07 18.65 -3.15
N LEU A 52 11.00 18.77 -3.93
CA LEU A 52 10.48 17.69 -4.78
C LEU A 52 11.56 17.19 -5.74
N SER A 53 12.20 18.11 -6.47
CA SER A 53 13.22 17.75 -7.46
C SER A 53 14.43 17.06 -6.85
N TYR A 54 14.89 17.53 -5.69
CA TYR A 54 15.98 16.91 -4.95
C TYR A 54 15.61 15.51 -4.46
N CYS A 55 14.42 15.35 -3.85
CA CYS A 55 13.97 14.07 -3.34
C CYS A 55 13.83 13.03 -4.46
N LEU A 56 13.32 13.41 -5.63
CA LEU A 56 13.17 12.49 -6.76
C LEU A 56 14.50 11.99 -7.32
N ARG A 57 15.52 12.86 -7.42
CA ARG A 57 16.88 12.43 -7.83
C ARG A 57 17.45 11.39 -6.85
N ASN A 58 17.38 11.68 -5.56
CA ASN A 58 17.87 10.77 -4.53
C ASN A 58 17.08 9.45 -4.51
N ALA A 59 15.76 9.49 -4.72
CA ALA A 59 14.94 8.29 -4.83
C ALA A 59 15.38 7.43 -6.03
N ARG A 60 15.65 8.06 -7.18
CA ARG A 60 16.13 7.37 -8.38
C ARG A 60 17.50 6.73 -8.17
N GLU A 61 18.47 7.46 -7.64
CA GLU A 61 19.82 6.93 -7.32
C GLU A 61 19.70 5.70 -6.38
N ASN A 62 18.82 5.79 -5.39
CA ASN A 62 18.61 4.68 -4.45
C ASN A 62 17.86 3.48 -5.04
N LEU A 63 16.95 3.66 -6.00
CA LEU A 63 16.11 2.56 -6.50
C LEU A 63 16.54 1.99 -7.85
N ARG A 64 17.21 2.77 -8.70
CA ARG A 64 17.59 2.36 -10.05
C ARG A 64 19.03 1.91 -10.19
N GLU A 65 19.92 2.36 -9.32
CA GLU A 65 21.32 1.94 -9.41
C GLU A 65 21.45 0.45 -9.08
N PRO A 66 22.14 -0.33 -9.93
CA PRO A 66 22.32 -1.74 -9.70
C PRO A 66 23.14 -1.97 -8.44
N ARG A 67 22.69 -2.92 -7.61
CA ARG A 67 23.39 -3.33 -6.39
C ARG A 67 23.67 -4.82 -6.44
N GLN A 68 24.88 -5.18 -6.02
CA GLN A 68 25.40 -6.54 -6.19
C GLN A 68 24.81 -7.53 -5.18
N THR A 69 24.40 -7.08 -4.00
CA THR A 69 23.92 -7.95 -2.92
C THR A 69 22.54 -7.56 -2.43
N LEU A 70 21.77 -8.55 -1.95
CA LEU A 70 20.46 -8.33 -1.34
C LEU A 70 20.53 -7.38 -0.14
N THR A 71 21.59 -7.46 0.66
CA THR A 71 21.84 -6.56 1.79
C THR A 71 21.89 -5.10 1.35
N LEU A 72 22.77 -4.77 0.39
CA LEU A 72 22.92 -3.40 -0.09
C LEU A 72 21.65 -2.91 -0.79
N LYS A 73 20.99 -3.80 -1.54
CA LYS A 73 19.73 -3.51 -2.22
C LYS A 73 18.62 -3.19 -1.25
N THR A 74 18.46 -3.97 -0.18
CA THR A 74 17.44 -3.78 0.86
C THR A 74 17.59 -2.42 1.56
N VAL A 75 18.82 -2.07 1.93
CA VAL A 75 19.11 -0.79 2.58
C VAL A 75 18.81 0.38 1.64
N ALA A 76 19.23 0.29 0.38
CA ALA A 76 18.97 1.35 -0.58
C ALA A 76 17.49 1.47 -0.96
N ASN A 77 16.79 0.35 -1.10
CA ASN A 77 15.34 0.35 -1.31
C ASN A 77 14.61 1.13 -0.22
N TYR A 78 15.04 0.98 1.05
CA TYR A 78 14.50 1.77 2.15
C TYR A 78 14.77 3.28 1.99
N TYR A 79 16.01 3.68 1.75
CA TYR A 79 16.32 5.10 1.58
C TYR A 79 15.63 5.69 0.35
N GLY A 80 15.53 4.95 -0.74
CA GLY A 80 14.76 5.35 -1.92
C GLY A 80 13.27 5.53 -1.63
N CYS A 81 12.68 4.63 -0.86
CA CYS A 81 11.29 4.75 -0.39
C CYS A 81 11.09 5.97 0.51
N MET A 82 12.01 6.23 1.44
CA MET A 82 12.01 7.44 2.26
C MET A 82 12.09 8.70 1.40
N TRP A 83 12.92 8.72 0.36
CA TRP A 83 12.99 9.85 -0.56
C TRP A 83 11.71 10.03 -1.38
N PHE A 84 11.06 8.95 -1.80
CA PHE A 84 9.71 9.05 -2.38
C PHE A 84 8.68 9.58 -1.37
N ALA A 85 8.72 9.14 -0.12
CA ALA A 85 7.85 9.67 0.92
C ALA A 85 8.06 11.19 1.09
N SER A 86 9.31 11.64 1.13
CA SER A 86 9.66 13.06 1.19
C SER A 86 9.17 13.83 -0.04
N ALA A 87 9.31 13.25 -1.24
CA ALA A 87 8.80 13.82 -2.48
C ALA A 87 7.27 13.95 -2.47
N ILE A 88 6.54 12.95 -1.96
CA ILE A 88 5.07 13.00 -1.80
C ILE A 88 4.67 14.18 -0.92
N VAL A 89 5.32 14.35 0.23
CA VAL A 89 5.02 15.43 1.17
C VAL A 89 5.38 16.80 0.58
N ALA A 90 6.54 16.92 -0.07
CA ALA A 90 6.97 18.13 -0.75
C ALA A 90 6.06 18.51 -1.93
N ALA A 91 5.42 17.53 -2.58
CA ALA A 91 4.54 17.75 -3.72
C ALA A 91 3.17 18.33 -3.35
N ASP A 92 2.76 18.22 -2.09
CA ASP A 92 1.45 18.71 -1.63
C ASP A 92 1.49 20.23 -1.35
N PRO A 93 0.76 21.05 -2.12
CA PRO A 93 0.76 22.51 -1.98
C PRO A 93 0.13 23.01 -0.67
N ALA A 94 -0.71 22.21 -0.01
CA ALA A 94 -1.45 22.61 1.19
C ALA A 94 -0.54 22.71 2.42
N ASN A 95 0.55 21.96 2.48
CA ASN A 95 1.50 21.98 3.59
C ASN A 95 2.73 22.88 3.34
N ASP A 96 3.48 23.18 4.38
CA ASP A 96 4.68 24.03 4.35
C ASP A 96 6.00 23.26 4.20
N VAL A 97 5.93 21.96 3.89
CA VAL A 97 7.12 21.10 3.88
C VAL A 97 7.98 21.35 2.66
N ASP A 98 9.18 21.85 2.94
CA ASP A 98 10.31 22.09 2.04
C ASP A 98 11.58 21.33 2.53
N LEU A 99 12.75 21.58 1.93
CA LEU A 99 13.98 20.90 2.32
C LEU A 99 14.37 21.13 3.80
N PRO A 100 14.43 22.38 4.30
CA PRO A 100 14.67 22.63 5.73
C PRO A 100 13.70 21.88 6.66
N GLN A 101 12.41 21.82 6.33
CA GLN A 101 11.45 21.08 7.14
C GLN A 101 11.69 19.57 7.09
N LEU A 102 11.94 19.00 5.92
CA LEU A 102 12.30 17.58 5.77
C LEU A 102 13.55 17.21 6.59
N GLU A 103 14.57 18.07 6.59
CA GLU A 103 15.77 17.91 7.41
C GLU A 103 15.44 17.94 8.91
N ARG A 104 14.58 18.87 9.35
CA ARG A 104 14.15 18.94 10.75
C ARG A 104 13.42 17.67 11.20
N PHE A 105 12.59 17.09 10.35
CA PHE A 105 11.86 15.85 10.65
C PHE A 105 12.83 14.67 10.76
N THR A 106 13.75 14.54 9.82
CA THR A 106 14.72 13.42 9.79
C THR A 106 15.79 13.53 10.88
N LYS A 107 16.16 14.74 11.34
CA LYS A 107 17.00 14.95 12.54
C LYS A 107 16.42 14.35 13.82
N LYS A 108 15.10 14.23 13.92
CA LYS A 108 14.41 13.54 15.02
C LYS A 108 14.36 12.02 14.82
N GLY A 109 14.98 11.51 13.76
CA GLY A 109 14.96 10.11 13.36
C GLY A 109 13.88 9.79 12.32
N HIS A 110 13.84 8.53 11.89
CA HIS A 110 12.94 8.07 10.84
C HIS A 110 11.46 8.01 11.25
N GLY A 111 11.13 8.16 12.54
CA GLY A 111 9.76 8.09 13.04
C GLY A 111 9.22 6.67 13.24
N LEU A 112 10.06 5.67 13.01
CA LEU A 112 9.79 4.26 13.27
C LEU A 112 10.80 3.73 14.29
N GLY A 113 10.39 2.71 15.02
CA GLY A 113 11.23 1.92 15.89
C GLY A 113 10.94 0.44 15.73
N ASN A 114 11.91 -0.39 16.08
CA ASN A 114 11.75 -1.83 16.14
C ASN A 114 12.07 -2.34 17.55
N PHE A 115 11.59 -3.53 17.86
CA PHE A 115 12.03 -4.30 19.03
C PHE A 115 11.96 -5.79 18.70
N VAL A 116 12.67 -6.58 19.50
CA VAL A 116 12.67 -8.04 19.41
C VAL A 116 11.96 -8.57 20.65
N ASP A 117 10.92 -9.37 20.45
CA ASP A 117 10.22 -10.06 21.54
C ASP A 117 11.12 -11.21 22.06
N PRO A 118 11.60 -11.16 23.31
CA PRO A 118 12.53 -12.16 23.84
C PRO A 118 11.89 -13.54 24.01
N ASP A 119 10.56 -13.62 24.04
CA ASP A 119 9.82 -14.86 24.30
C ASP A 119 9.50 -15.65 23.02
N LYS A 120 9.94 -15.16 21.85
CA LYS A 120 9.66 -15.76 20.53
C LYS A 120 10.94 -15.97 19.73
N ALA A 121 10.92 -16.96 18.85
CA ALA A 121 11.97 -17.18 17.87
C ALA A 121 11.75 -16.30 16.62
N PHE A 122 12.79 -16.16 15.80
CA PHE A 122 12.64 -15.59 14.46
C PHE A 122 11.70 -16.48 13.60
N PRO A 123 10.88 -15.92 12.71
CA PRO A 123 10.65 -14.49 12.45
C PRO A 123 9.59 -13.85 13.36
N ALA A 124 8.95 -14.63 14.24
CA ALA A 124 7.82 -14.20 15.05
C ALA A 124 8.18 -13.17 16.14
N ASN A 125 9.46 -12.94 16.39
CA ASN A 125 9.94 -11.97 17.37
C ASN A 125 10.25 -10.58 16.81
N GLU A 126 10.21 -10.36 15.50
CA GLU A 126 10.59 -9.07 14.90
C GLU A 126 9.36 -8.15 14.78
N TYR A 127 9.39 -7.00 15.47
CA TYR A 127 8.27 -6.05 15.49
C TYR A 127 8.69 -4.63 15.15
N VAL A 128 7.77 -3.87 14.54
CA VAL A 128 7.90 -2.44 14.26
C VAL A 128 6.76 -1.65 14.90
N TYR A 129 7.06 -0.43 15.33
CA TYR A 129 6.07 0.52 15.89
C TYR A 129 6.37 1.95 15.43
N VAL A 130 5.36 2.82 15.54
CA VAL A 130 5.47 4.24 15.21
C VAL A 130 5.95 5.02 16.43
N LYS A 131 6.97 5.87 16.28
CA LYS A 131 7.43 6.77 17.34
C LYS A 131 6.61 8.06 17.32
N GLU A 132 6.49 8.76 18.45
CA GLU A 132 5.82 10.08 18.50
C GLU A 132 6.48 11.15 17.61
N GLY A 133 7.79 11.05 17.42
CA GLY A 133 8.58 12.01 16.65
C GLY A 133 9.43 11.35 15.58
N GLY A 134 9.79 12.14 14.56
CA GLY A 134 10.58 11.71 13.41
C GLY A 134 9.78 11.85 12.12
N PHE A 135 10.34 11.38 11.02
CA PHE A 135 9.76 11.57 9.70
C PHE A 135 8.42 10.87 9.46
N TYR A 136 8.26 9.59 9.84
CA TYR A 136 7.05 8.84 9.53
C TYR A 136 5.73 9.44 10.10
N PRO A 137 5.66 9.90 11.38
CA PRO A 137 4.49 10.62 11.88
C PRO A 137 4.16 11.91 11.12
N GLU A 138 5.18 12.62 10.62
CA GLU A 138 5.00 13.82 9.80
C GLU A 138 4.43 13.45 8.42
N PHE A 139 4.93 12.35 7.82
CA PHE A 139 4.39 11.78 6.58
C PHE A 139 2.92 11.37 6.72
N LEU A 140 2.54 10.73 7.83
CA LEU A 140 1.15 10.37 8.12
C LEU A 140 0.28 11.61 8.27
N ARG A 141 0.73 12.63 9.01
CA ARG A 141 0.00 13.90 9.16
C ARG A 141 -0.20 14.63 7.83
N ALA A 142 0.83 14.68 6.99
CA ALA A 142 0.72 15.19 5.62
C ALA A 142 -0.21 14.35 4.73
N SER A 143 -0.51 13.11 5.12
CA SER A 143 -1.47 12.22 4.48
C SER A 143 -2.86 12.27 5.12
N ALA A 144 -3.13 13.25 5.98
CA ALA A 144 -4.36 13.41 6.76
C ALA A 144 -4.69 12.22 7.69
N ILE A 145 -3.65 11.53 8.19
CA ILE A 145 -3.77 10.44 9.15
C ILE A 145 -3.31 10.94 10.52
N ASP A 146 -4.14 10.72 11.55
CA ASP A 146 -3.80 11.07 12.92
C ASP A 146 -2.79 10.09 13.52
N ALA A 147 -1.51 10.45 13.42
CA ALA A 147 -0.41 9.66 13.96
C ALA A 147 -0.50 9.46 15.48
N SER A 148 -1.20 10.33 16.23
CA SER A 148 -1.28 10.22 17.70
C SER A 148 -2.01 8.97 18.17
N ARG A 149 -2.91 8.43 17.33
CA ARG A 149 -3.67 7.20 17.61
C ARG A 149 -2.79 5.94 17.58
N ILE A 150 -1.68 5.99 16.84
CA ILE A 150 -0.83 4.81 16.60
C ILE A 150 0.61 4.99 17.11
N ALA A 151 1.05 6.22 17.40
CA ALA A 151 2.39 6.48 17.88
C ALA A 151 2.60 6.09 19.35
N LEU A 152 3.84 5.73 19.67
CA LEU A 152 4.30 5.36 21.01
C LEU A 152 5.50 6.18 21.43
N ARG A 153 5.51 6.56 22.72
CA ARG A 153 6.65 7.26 23.35
C ARG A 153 7.83 6.34 23.65
N LYS A 154 7.55 5.07 23.95
CA LYS A 154 8.53 4.05 24.30
C LYS A 154 8.25 2.78 23.53
N ALA A 155 9.31 2.02 23.23
CA ALA A 155 9.19 0.71 22.63
C ALA A 155 8.34 -0.21 23.53
N PRO A 156 7.42 -0.99 22.95
CA PRO A 156 6.88 -2.15 23.64
C PRO A 156 8.00 -3.15 23.99
N VAL A 157 7.73 -3.98 25.00
CA VAL A 157 8.63 -5.08 25.39
C VAL A 157 8.24 -6.40 24.72
N ARG A 158 6.94 -6.58 24.47
CA ARG A 158 6.34 -7.76 23.87
C ARG A 158 5.45 -7.35 22.71
N GLY A 159 5.34 -8.24 21.73
CA GLY A 159 4.44 -8.04 20.61
C GLY A 159 3.13 -8.77 20.82
N GLY A 160 2.02 -8.04 20.89
CA GLY A 160 0.68 -8.60 20.87
C GLY A 160 0.21 -9.01 19.48
N PRO A 161 -1.07 -9.42 19.37
CA PRO A 161 -1.75 -9.62 18.11
C PRO A 161 -1.66 -8.38 17.22
N ASP A 162 -1.66 -8.61 15.90
CA ASP A 162 -1.45 -7.59 14.87
C ASP A 162 -2.25 -6.29 15.09
N GLY A 163 -1.57 -5.24 15.55
CA GLY A 163 -2.12 -3.89 15.76
C GLY A 163 -2.64 -3.58 17.17
N GLU A 164 -2.88 -4.57 18.04
CA GLU A 164 -3.48 -4.35 19.38
C GLU A 164 -2.56 -3.53 20.30
N ASP A 165 -1.25 -3.75 20.19
CA ASP A 165 -0.24 -3.01 20.99
C ASP A 165 0.39 -1.83 20.23
N ARG A 166 -0.27 -1.33 19.17
CA ARG A 166 0.29 -0.30 18.27
C ARG A 166 1.67 -0.69 17.70
N SER A 167 1.89 -2.00 17.55
CA SER A 167 3.04 -2.60 16.90
C SER A 167 2.57 -3.69 15.94
N VAL A 168 3.40 -3.99 14.94
CA VAL A 168 3.10 -4.96 13.88
C VAL A 168 4.31 -5.84 13.68
N GLY A 169 4.08 -7.16 13.62
CA GLY A 169 5.15 -8.14 13.36
C GLY A 169 5.64 -8.06 11.91
N MET A 170 6.90 -8.40 11.67
CA MET A 170 7.49 -8.38 10.32
C MET A 170 6.71 -9.25 9.33
N MET A 171 6.30 -10.45 9.73
CA MET A 171 5.52 -11.34 8.87
C MET A 171 4.12 -10.78 8.58
N ALA A 172 3.52 -10.08 9.54
CA ALA A 172 2.24 -9.37 9.33
C ALA A 172 2.35 -8.22 8.31
N LEU A 173 3.55 -7.63 8.12
CA LEU A 173 3.79 -6.66 7.05
C LEU A 173 3.88 -7.34 5.69
N PHE A 174 4.60 -8.46 5.58
CA PHE A 174 4.65 -9.27 4.35
C PHE A 174 3.26 -9.80 3.95
N ALA A 175 2.47 -10.25 4.92
CA ALA A 175 1.10 -10.71 4.73
C ALA A 175 0.18 -9.64 4.10
N ARG A 176 0.52 -8.35 4.23
CA ARG A 176 -0.24 -7.24 3.65
C ARG A 176 0.16 -6.89 2.22
N VAL A 177 1.20 -7.49 1.65
CA VAL A 177 1.66 -7.22 0.28
C VAL A 177 0.96 -8.17 -0.70
N PRO A 178 -0.03 -7.73 -1.49
CA PRO A 178 -0.84 -8.64 -2.30
C PRO A 178 -0.06 -9.36 -3.39
N GLU A 179 0.98 -8.72 -3.92
CA GLU A 179 1.90 -9.30 -4.90
C GLU A 179 2.68 -10.50 -4.36
N LEU A 180 2.75 -10.66 -3.04
CA LEU A 180 3.44 -11.76 -2.37
C LEU A 180 2.47 -12.79 -1.78
N ALA A 181 1.16 -12.69 -1.99
CA ALA A 181 0.18 -13.53 -1.30
C ALA A 181 0.48 -15.04 -1.43
N ASP A 182 0.79 -15.51 -2.64
CA ASP A 182 1.08 -16.93 -2.89
C ASP A 182 2.45 -17.34 -2.32
N ALA A 183 3.48 -16.50 -2.51
CA ALA A 183 4.82 -16.75 -1.97
C ALA A 183 4.81 -16.77 -0.43
N TYR A 184 4.08 -15.83 0.19
CA TYR A 184 3.87 -15.76 1.63
C TYR A 184 3.25 -17.04 2.15
N ARG A 185 2.15 -17.50 1.51
CA ARG A 185 1.47 -18.74 1.88
C ARG A 185 2.39 -19.95 1.76
N TYR A 186 3.17 -20.01 0.68
CA TYR A 186 4.10 -21.11 0.42
C TYR A 186 5.22 -21.18 1.45
N VAL A 187 5.84 -20.04 1.78
CA VAL A 187 6.99 -19.98 2.69
C VAL A 187 6.58 -20.15 4.15
N THR A 188 5.45 -19.56 4.55
CA THR A 188 5.07 -19.49 5.97
C THR A 188 4.05 -20.55 6.38
N GLY A 189 3.30 -21.10 5.43
CA GLY A 189 2.12 -21.90 5.74
C GLY A 189 0.97 -21.10 6.39
N GLU A 190 1.04 -19.76 6.42
CA GLU A 190 0.03 -18.87 6.98
C GLU A 190 -0.79 -18.16 5.88
N TRP A 191 -1.97 -17.66 6.24
CA TRP A 191 -2.83 -16.93 5.30
C TRP A 191 -2.46 -15.45 5.26
N PRO A 192 -2.42 -14.81 4.08
CA PRO A 192 -2.14 -13.39 3.98
C PRO A 192 -3.25 -12.55 4.64
N PHE A 193 -2.91 -11.29 4.91
CA PHE A 193 -3.83 -10.26 5.40
C PHE A 193 -4.30 -9.33 4.27
N ASN A 194 -4.32 -9.87 3.06
CA ASN A 194 -4.91 -9.24 1.90
C ASN A 194 -5.80 -10.24 1.18
N PHE A 195 -6.91 -9.75 0.63
CA PHE A 195 -7.98 -10.58 0.10
C PHE A 195 -8.38 -9.99 -1.24
N ARG A 196 -8.29 -10.78 -2.32
CA ARG A 196 -8.85 -10.38 -3.61
C ARG A 196 -10.34 -10.19 -3.45
N ILE A 197 -10.91 -9.12 -3.98
CA ILE A 197 -12.33 -8.82 -3.90
C ILE A 197 -12.91 -8.70 -5.30
N PHE A 198 -14.11 -9.25 -5.49
CA PHE A 198 -14.87 -9.12 -6.73
C PHE A 198 -16.36 -8.93 -6.45
N HIS A 199 -17.07 -8.39 -7.43
CA HIS A 199 -18.52 -8.24 -7.39
C HIS A 199 -19.19 -9.61 -7.52
N SER A 200 -19.98 -10.03 -6.52
CA SER A 200 -20.58 -11.37 -6.51
C SER A 200 -21.72 -11.50 -7.53
N SER A 201 -21.88 -12.70 -8.09
CA SER A 201 -23.04 -13.07 -8.91
C SER A 201 -24.36 -13.09 -8.14
N ARG A 202 -24.35 -13.13 -6.79
CA ARG A 202 -25.57 -12.99 -5.97
C ARG A 202 -26.32 -11.71 -6.29
N ASN A 203 -25.59 -10.62 -6.54
CA ASN A 203 -26.21 -9.35 -6.86
C ASN A 203 -27.11 -9.44 -8.10
N MET A 204 -26.69 -10.15 -9.16
CA MET A 204 -27.52 -10.30 -10.36
C MET A 204 -28.76 -11.15 -10.09
N GLY A 205 -28.63 -12.25 -9.34
CA GLY A 205 -29.78 -13.09 -8.98
C GLY A 205 -30.80 -12.30 -8.17
N GLU A 206 -30.31 -11.53 -7.21
CA GLU A 206 -31.10 -10.62 -6.40
C GLU A 206 -31.78 -9.52 -7.25
N ASP A 207 -31.04 -8.86 -8.16
CA ASP A 207 -31.58 -7.83 -9.06
C ASP A 207 -32.71 -8.41 -9.96
N VAL A 208 -32.61 -9.69 -10.37
CA VAL A 208 -33.67 -10.41 -11.13
C VAL A 208 -34.91 -10.67 -10.27
N ASP A 209 -34.74 -11.11 -9.03
CA ASP A 209 -35.85 -11.35 -8.10
C ASP A 209 -36.64 -10.07 -7.81
N ASP A 210 -35.96 -8.93 -7.66
CA ASP A 210 -36.61 -7.63 -7.48
C ASP A 210 -37.41 -7.21 -8.72
N ALA A 211 -36.84 -7.41 -9.91
CA ALA A 211 -37.51 -7.09 -11.17
C ALA A 211 -38.78 -7.95 -11.37
N GLN A 212 -38.73 -9.23 -11.01
CA GLN A 212 -39.91 -10.11 -11.05
C GLN A 212 -41.00 -9.66 -10.08
N ARG A 213 -40.63 -9.19 -8.88
CA ARG A 213 -41.58 -8.65 -7.89
C ARG A 213 -42.21 -7.32 -8.32
N ALA A 214 -41.49 -6.48 -9.06
CA ALA A 214 -41.99 -5.19 -9.55
C ALA A 214 -43.03 -5.32 -10.69
N GLY A 215 -43.15 -6.51 -11.30
CA GLY A 215 -44.13 -6.82 -12.32
C GLY A 215 -43.73 -6.41 -13.76
N PRO A 216 -44.35 -7.01 -14.79
CA PRO A 216 -43.92 -6.93 -16.19
C PRO A 216 -44.13 -5.56 -16.88
N LEU A 217 -44.74 -4.58 -16.20
CA LEU A 217 -45.07 -3.26 -16.75
C LEU A 217 -44.08 -2.15 -16.37
N SER A 218 -43.08 -2.43 -15.54
CA SER A 218 -42.02 -1.46 -15.24
C SER A 218 -40.93 -1.50 -16.31
N ALA A 219 -40.99 -0.56 -17.27
CA ALA A 219 -39.90 -0.32 -18.24
C ALA A 219 -38.63 0.26 -17.58
N VAL A 220 -38.65 0.44 -16.25
CA VAL A 220 -37.54 0.93 -15.45
C VAL A 220 -37.02 -0.26 -14.64
N ILE A 221 -35.83 -0.76 -14.99
CA ILE A 221 -35.06 -1.62 -14.08
C ILE A 221 -34.92 -0.81 -12.78
N PRO A 222 -35.44 -1.27 -11.63
CA PRO A 222 -35.28 -0.53 -10.40
C PRO A 222 -33.80 -0.27 -10.18
N LYS A 223 -33.41 1.01 -10.02
CA LYS A 223 -32.08 1.31 -9.43
C LYS A 223 -32.00 0.50 -8.14
N ARG A 224 -30.88 -0.22 -7.93
CA ARG A 224 -30.66 -1.08 -6.76
C ARG A 224 -31.28 -0.46 -5.52
N ALA A 225 -32.38 -1.04 -5.05
CA ALA A 225 -33.14 -0.54 -3.91
C ALA A 225 -32.48 -0.89 -2.56
N ARG A 226 -31.31 -1.54 -2.62
CA ARG A 226 -30.62 -2.12 -1.47
C ARG A 226 -29.52 -1.19 -1.00
N ASP A 227 -29.31 -1.23 0.30
CA ASP A 227 -28.22 -0.55 1.02
C ASP A 227 -27.00 -1.48 1.20
N TYR A 228 -26.85 -2.49 0.35
CA TYR A 228 -25.70 -3.38 0.37
C TYR A 228 -25.34 -3.92 -1.02
N THR A 229 -24.12 -4.42 -1.14
CA THR A 229 -23.63 -5.19 -2.29
C THR A 229 -22.95 -6.46 -1.79
N TRP A 230 -23.25 -7.60 -2.43
CA TRP A 230 -22.52 -8.84 -2.19
C TRP A 230 -21.13 -8.78 -2.84
N LEU A 231 -20.10 -9.05 -2.05
CA LEU A 231 -18.73 -9.15 -2.50
C LEU A 231 -18.23 -10.57 -2.30
N GLY A 232 -17.50 -11.08 -3.30
CA GLY A 232 -16.79 -12.34 -3.23
C GLY A 232 -15.32 -12.13 -2.91
N LEU A 233 -14.72 -13.09 -2.19
CA LEU A 233 -13.31 -13.11 -1.84
C LEU A 233 -12.58 -14.11 -2.73
N GLY A 234 -11.71 -13.59 -3.59
CA GLY A 234 -10.99 -14.32 -4.65
C GLY A 234 -9.85 -15.16 -4.12
N THR A 235 -10.17 -16.16 -3.31
CA THR A 235 -9.25 -17.22 -2.90
C THR A 235 -10.05 -18.51 -2.83
N THR A 236 -9.42 -19.63 -3.19
CA THR A 236 -10.03 -20.95 -3.00
C THR A 236 -10.42 -21.13 -1.53
N LEU A 237 -11.47 -21.90 -1.27
CA LEU A 237 -12.05 -22.31 0.03
C LEU A 237 -11.10 -22.58 1.21
N ALA A 238 -9.80 -22.67 0.97
CA ALA A 238 -8.82 -23.02 1.95
C ALA A 238 -8.65 -21.95 3.05
N ILE A 239 -9.15 -20.72 2.89
CA ILE A 239 -9.10 -19.73 3.99
C ILE A 239 -10.08 -20.14 5.11
N PRO A 240 -9.59 -20.39 6.34
CA PRO A 240 -10.43 -20.67 7.49
C PRO A 240 -11.33 -19.49 7.81
N ARG A 241 -12.57 -19.78 8.22
CA ARG A 241 -13.56 -18.76 8.59
C ARG A 241 -13.03 -17.82 9.69
N ASP A 242 -12.35 -18.35 10.68
CA ASP A 242 -11.82 -17.55 11.80
C ASP A 242 -10.75 -16.55 11.35
N HIS A 243 -9.94 -16.93 10.36
CA HIS A 243 -8.97 -16.01 9.74
C HIS A 243 -9.68 -14.87 9.02
N LEU A 244 -10.77 -15.16 8.31
CA LEU A 244 -11.57 -14.13 7.63
C LEU A 244 -12.26 -13.19 8.60
N ILE A 245 -12.82 -13.71 9.68
CA ILE A 245 -13.48 -12.89 10.71
C ILE A 245 -12.46 -11.95 11.37
N THR A 246 -11.23 -12.43 11.61
CA THR A 246 -10.21 -11.69 12.34
C THR A 246 -9.42 -10.72 11.45
N HIS A 247 -9.12 -11.12 10.21
CA HIS A 247 -8.19 -10.40 9.33
C HIS A 247 -8.82 -9.92 8.04
N GLY A 248 -10.00 -10.42 7.67
CA GLY A 248 -10.67 -10.11 6.42
C GLY A 248 -11.35 -8.75 6.38
N PRO A 249 -11.88 -8.35 5.22
CA PRO A 249 -12.71 -7.15 5.11
C PRO A 249 -13.94 -7.29 6.02
N PRO A 250 -14.48 -6.18 6.58
CA PRO A 250 -15.61 -6.22 7.49
C PRO A 250 -16.94 -6.45 6.74
N LEU A 251 -17.04 -7.63 6.11
CA LEU A 251 -18.24 -8.12 5.46
C LEU A 251 -19.19 -8.74 6.48
N THR A 252 -20.47 -8.53 6.27
CA THR A 252 -21.55 -9.15 7.06
C THR A 252 -22.12 -10.35 6.31
N GLU A 253 -22.83 -11.24 7.01
CA GLU A 253 -23.49 -12.41 6.41
C GLU A 253 -22.56 -13.27 5.53
N LEU A 254 -21.38 -13.59 6.08
CA LEU A 254 -20.39 -14.45 5.40
C LEU A 254 -20.94 -15.84 5.13
N ASP A 255 -20.91 -16.23 3.87
CA ASP A 255 -21.39 -17.52 3.38
C ASP A 255 -20.48 -18.08 2.29
N ILE A 256 -20.49 -19.40 2.12
CA ILE A 256 -19.70 -20.10 1.11
C ILE A 256 -20.57 -20.28 -0.13
N LYS A 257 -20.03 -19.95 -1.32
CA LYS A 257 -20.71 -20.19 -2.59
C LYS A 257 -19.83 -20.92 -3.59
N THR A 258 -20.40 -21.95 -4.21
CA THR A 258 -19.80 -22.65 -5.34
C THR A 258 -20.44 -22.16 -6.64
N TYR A 259 -19.61 -21.67 -7.56
CA TYR A 259 -20.03 -21.27 -8.90
C TYR A 259 -19.00 -21.76 -9.93
N ALA A 260 -19.47 -22.43 -10.98
CA ALA A 260 -18.63 -22.96 -12.06
C ALA A 260 -17.39 -23.75 -11.57
N GLY A 261 -17.56 -24.58 -10.53
CA GLY A 261 -16.49 -25.38 -9.93
C GLY A 261 -15.50 -24.62 -9.04
N SER A 262 -15.60 -23.29 -8.97
CA SER A 262 -14.87 -22.46 -8.02
C SER A 262 -15.72 -22.23 -6.79
N THR A 263 -15.12 -22.36 -5.60
CA THR A 263 -15.81 -22.07 -4.34
C THR A 263 -15.05 -21.02 -3.56
N HIS A 264 -15.78 -20.00 -3.10
CA HIS A 264 -15.24 -18.81 -2.46
C HIS A 264 -16.19 -18.31 -1.36
N TRP A 265 -15.66 -17.48 -0.49
CA TRP A 265 -16.45 -16.76 0.51
C TRP A 265 -17.13 -15.56 -0.12
N GLU A 266 -18.37 -15.31 0.26
CA GLU A 266 -19.13 -14.11 -0.10
C GLU A 266 -19.70 -13.46 1.15
N GLY A 267 -19.85 -12.14 1.15
CA GLY A 267 -20.48 -11.40 2.22
C GLY A 267 -21.02 -10.06 1.75
N LYS A 268 -21.87 -9.44 2.56
CA LYS A 268 -22.47 -8.14 2.29
C LYS A 268 -21.55 -7.02 2.74
N TRP A 269 -21.35 -6.06 1.86
CA TRP A 269 -20.75 -4.77 2.15
C TRP A 269 -21.84 -3.69 2.13
N PRO A 270 -21.93 -2.82 3.15
CA PRO A 270 -22.90 -1.73 3.17
C PRO A 270 -22.62 -0.71 2.05
N THR A 271 -23.65 -0.30 1.34
CA THR A 271 -23.60 0.71 0.27
C THR A 271 -24.79 1.65 0.37
N THR A 272 -24.70 2.85 -0.22
CA THR A 272 -25.91 3.67 -0.41
C THR A 272 -26.79 3.06 -1.50
N VAL A 273 -28.10 3.31 -1.43
CA VAL A 273 -29.05 2.92 -2.48
C VAL A 273 -28.61 3.53 -3.81
N GLY A 274 -28.34 2.67 -4.79
CA GLY A 274 -27.80 3.06 -6.10
C GLY A 274 -26.32 3.47 -6.12
N GLY A 275 -25.61 3.40 -5.00
CA GLY A 275 -24.18 3.61 -4.90
C GLY A 275 -23.37 2.37 -5.25
N HIS A 276 -22.06 2.54 -5.42
CA HIS A 276 -21.15 1.45 -5.74
C HIS A 276 -20.23 1.11 -4.57
N TRP A 277 -19.97 -0.18 -4.35
CA TRP A 277 -19.14 -0.63 -3.24
C TRP A 277 -17.70 -0.09 -3.29
N TRP A 278 -17.15 0.14 -4.49
CA TRP A 278 -15.80 0.68 -4.67
C TRP A 278 -15.67 2.16 -4.28
N GLU A 279 -16.78 2.85 -4.00
CA GLU A 279 -16.78 4.23 -3.50
C GLU A 279 -16.50 4.29 -1.99
N THR A 280 -16.80 3.21 -1.26
CA THR A 280 -16.72 3.16 0.20
C THR A 280 -15.69 2.15 0.69
N LEU A 281 -15.50 1.04 -0.03
CA LEU A 281 -14.45 0.06 0.27
C LEU A 281 -13.16 0.44 -0.43
N LYS A 282 -12.16 0.87 0.34
CA LYS A 282 -10.82 1.09 -0.20
C LYS A 282 -10.23 -0.23 -0.64
N THR A 283 -9.84 -0.28 -1.91
CA THR A 283 -9.15 -1.42 -2.51
C THR A 283 -7.87 -0.97 -3.17
N TYR A 284 -6.99 -1.93 -3.37
CA TYR A 284 -5.71 -1.78 -4.02
C TYR A 284 -5.65 -2.70 -5.24
N LYS A 285 -5.00 -2.22 -6.30
CA LYS A 285 -4.73 -2.98 -7.51
C LYS A 285 -3.41 -2.49 -8.10
N SER A 286 -2.66 -3.42 -8.67
CA SER A 286 -1.43 -3.13 -9.41
C SER A 286 -1.35 -3.96 -10.69
N ALA A 287 -0.27 -3.80 -11.44
CA ALA A 287 0.04 -4.68 -12.57
C ALA A 287 0.37 -6.13 -12.14
N MET A 288 0.69 -6.35 -10.86
CA MET A 288 1.12 -7.64 -10.32
C MET A 288 0.06 -8.33 -9.46
N CYS A 289 -1.04 -7.66 -9.12
CA CYS A 289 -2.12 -8.25 -8.33
C CYS A 289 -3.51 -7.82 -8.81
N GLY A 290 -4.50 -8.69 -8.54
CA GLY A 290 -5.91 -8.36 -8.74
C GLY A 290 -6.41 -7.31 -7.74
N GLN A 291 -7.63 -6.82 -7.94
CA GLN A 291 -8.27 -5.92 -6.98
C GLN A 291 -8.38 -6.61 -5.63
N SER A 292 -7.77 -6.01 -4.61
CA SER A 292 -7.60 -6.60 -3.29
C SER A 292 -7.91 -5.59 -2.20
N TRP A 293 -8.52 -6.05 -1.13
CA TRP A 293 -8.55 -5.32 0.13
C TRP A 293 -7.34 -5.74 0.97
N ILE A 294 -6.74 -4.78 1.67
CA ILE A 294 -5.57 -5.00 2.52
C ILE A 294 -5.95 -4.63 3.94
N LYS A 295 -5.65 -5.50 4.90
CA LYS A 295 -5.88 -5.21 6.31
C LYS A 295 -5.14 -3.93 6.71
N PRO A 296 -5.82 -2.93 7.32
CA PRO A 296 -5.18 -1.70 7.76
C PRO A 296 -3.95 -1.97 8.63
N LEU A 297 -2.88 -1.24 8.37
CA LEU A 297 -1.67 -1.23 9.18
C LEU A 297 -1.92 -0.41 10.46
N PHE A 298 -1.49 -0.93 11.62
CA PHE A 298 -1.79 -0.34 12.94
C PHE A 298 -3.30 -0.11 13.19
N GLY A 299 -4.18 -0.87 12.53
CA GLY A 299 -5.64 -0.74 12.62
C GLY A 299 -6.26 0.45 11.86
N GLU A 300 -5.45 1.41 11.40
CA GLU A 300 -5.93 2.70 10.88
C GLU A 300 -5.41 3.00 9.45
N VAL A 301 -4.18 2.61 9.15
CA VAL A 301 -3.45 3.05 7.94
C VAL A 301 -3.74 2.12 6.77
N GLN A 302 -4.51 2.59 5.79
CA GLN A 302 -4.96 1.78 4.65
C GLN A 302 -4.16 2.03 3.36
N GLU A 303 -3.31 3.05 3.29
CA GLU A 303 -2.56 3.32 2.07
C GLU A 303 -1.40 2.32 1.86
N PRO A 304 -1.31 1.67 0.68
CA PRO A 304 -0.26 0.69 0.38
C PRO A 304 1.16 1.25 0.52
N PHE A 305 1.37 2.53 0.22
CA PHE A 305 2.69 3.15 0.31
C PHE A 305 3.26 3.08 1.74
N SER A 306 2.42 3.28 2.77
CA SER A 306 2.85 3.19 4.17
C SER A 306 3.27 1.77 4.54
N ILE A 307 2.56 0.76 4.05
CA ILE A 307 2.93 -0.65 4.28
C ILE A 307 4.34 -0.89 3.73
N HIS A 308 4.62 -0.44 2.50
CA HIS A 308 5.94 -0.59 1.91
C HIS A 308 7.04 0.17 2.66
N LEU A 309 6.75 1.39 3.09
CA LEU A 309 7.70 2.22 3.84
C LEU A 309 8.07 1.59 5.19
N VAL A 310 7.07 1.08 5.91
CA VAL A 310 7.26 0.43 7.21
C VAL A 310 7.95 -0.93 7.06
N LEU A 311 7.58 -1.73 6.07
CA LEU A 311 8.24 -2.99 5.76
C LEU A 311 9.71 -2.75 5.38
N LEU A 312 9.99 -1.84 4.43
CA LEU A 312 11.36 -1.54 4.04
C LEU A 312 12.21 -0.99 5.19
N TYR A 313 11.63 -0.19 6.09
CA TYR A 313 12.30 0.20 7.33
C TYR A 313 12.74 -1.02 8.13
N GLN A 314 11.81 -1.94 8.42
CA GLN A 314 12.08 -3.14 9.20
C GLN A 314 13.16 -4.02 8.53
N LEU A 315 13.07 -4.23 7.21
CA LEU A 315 14.09 -5.01 6.49
C LEU A 315 15.45 -4.31 6.48
N SER A 316 15.49 -2.97 6.39
CA SER A 316 16.74 -2.21 6.48
C SER A 316 17.40 -2.32 7.85
N ILE A 317 16.59 -2.47 8.91
CA ILE A 317 17.09 -2.68 10.27
C ILE A 317 17.64 -4.09 10.41
N LEU A 318 16.89 -5.10 9.95
CA LEU A 318 17.32 -6.49 9.95
C LEU A 318 18.67 -6.66 9.23
N ALA A 319 18.77 -6.11 8.02
CA ALA A 319 19.98 -6.21 7.18
C ALA A 319 21.22 -5.50 7.76
N ARG A 320 21.05 -4.47 8.61
CA ARG A 320 22.17 -3.66 9.15
C ARG A 320 22.53 -3.96 10.59
N TYR A 321 21.54 -4.30 11.41
CA TYR A 321 21.68 -4.35 12.86
C TYR A 321 21.41 -5.74 13.44
N ARG A 322 21.00 -6.71 12.62
CA ARG A 322 20.78 -8.11 13.02
C ARG A 322 21.62 -9.07 12.15
N PRO A 323 22.96 -8.91 12.09
CA PRO A 323 23.79 -9.67 11.15
C PRO A 323 23.72 -11.18 11.34
N ALA A 324 23.53 -11.67 12.58
CA ALA A 324 23.36 -13.10 12.84
C ALA A 324 22.11 -13.67 12.17
N VAL A 325 20.95 -13.04 12.39
CA VAL A 325 19.69 -13.43 11.73
C VAL A 325 19.76 -13.23 10.23
N TRP A 326 20.34 -12.12 9.78
CA TRP A 326 20.50 -11.87 8.35
C TRP A 326 21.35 -12.95 7.66
N ARG A 327 22.40 -13.44 8.33
CA ARG A 327 23.19 -14.58 7.85
C ARG A 327 22.33 -15.84 7.73
N GLU A 328 21.53 -16.17 8.75
CA GLU A 328 20.62 -17.33 8.68
C GLU A 328 19.67 -17.26 7.49
N ILE A 329 19.16 -16.06 7.16
CA ILE A 329 18.27 -15.85 6.01
C ILE A 329 19.00 -16.01 4.67
N ILE A 330 20.28 -15.62 4.58
CA ILE A 330 20.99 -15.62 3.31
C ILE A 330 21.61 -16.98 2.97
N GLU A 331 22.11 -17.69 3.98
CA GLU A 331 22.93 -18.89 3.79
C GLU A 331 22.77 -19.95 4.91
N GLY A 332 21.84 -19.75 5.85
CA GLY A 332 21.65 -20.65 7.00
C GLY A 332 20.27 -21.30 7.03
N ASP A 333 19.78 -21.58 8.24
CA ASP A 333 18.59 -22.41 8.44
C ASP A 333 17.25 -21.67 8.19
N GLU A 334 17.32 -20.37 7.90
CA GLU A 334 16.16 -19.50 7.67
C GLU A 334 16.07 -19.05 6.19
N ASP A 335 16.74 -19.77 5.29
CA ASP A 335 16.86 -19.45 3.86
C ASP A 335 15.53 -19.43 3.11
N GLN A 336 14.50 -20.13 3.61
CA GLN A 336 13.16 -20.12 3.05
C GLN A 336 12.59 -18.70 2.98
N TYR A 337 12.96 -17.83 3.93
CA TYR A 337 12.49 -16.46 3.93
C TYR A 337 13.15 -15.64 2.81
N GLN A 338 14.36 -15.98 2.35
CA GLN A 338 15.05 -15.29 1.25
C GLN A 338 14.18 -15.14 -0.01
N VAL A 339 13.33 -16.13 -0.27
CA VAL A 339 12.34 -16.11 -1.36
C VAL A 339 11.38 -14.92 -1.21
N LEU A 340 10.89 -14.63 0.00
CA LEU A 340 10.04 -13.48 0.27
C LEU A 340 10.79 -12.16 0.07
N PHE A 341 12.03 -12.05 0.56
CA PHE A 341 12.83 -10.83 0.38
C PHE A 341 13.13 -10.55 -1.09
N THR A 342 13.50 -11.59 -1.84
CA THR A 342 13.80 -11.50 -3.28
C THR A 342 12.55 -11.20 -4.09
N GLY A 343 11.42 -11.85 -3.78
CA GLY A 343 10.13 -11.53 -4.38
C GLY A 343 9.71 -10.09 -4.07
N TYR A 344 9.89 -9.64 -2.82
CA TYR A 344 9.54 -8.29 -2.41
C TYR A 344 10.37 -7.23 -3.12
N ASP A 345 11.64 -7.49 -3.41
CA ASP A 345 12.46 -6.58 -4.20
C ASP A 345 11.89 -6.35 -5.61
N GLN A 346 11.30 -7.37 -6.25
CA GLN A 346 10.58 -7.20 -7.51
C GLN A 346 9.33 -6.32 -7.34
N VAL A 347 8.63 -6.45 -6.20
CA VAL A 347 7.50 -5.58 -5.86
C VAL A 347 7.98 -4.14 -5.71
N VAL A 348 9.07 -3.90 -4.97
CA VAL A 348 9.61 -2.56 -4.75
C VAL A 348 9.98 -1.88 -6.07
N THR A 349 10.67 -2.59 -6.97
CA THR A 349 11.11 -2.02 -8.24
C THR A 349 9.97 -1.69 -9.20
N ARG A 350 8.82 -2.38 -9.10
CA ARG A 350 7.68 -2.23 -10.00
C ARG A 350 6.56 -1.36 -9.45
N ILE A 351 6.23 -1.56 -8.17
CA ILE A 351 5.04 -1.01 -7.54
C ILE A 351 5.32 0.32 -6.84
N LEU A 352 6.45 0.41 -6.14
CA LEU A 352 6.73 1.61 -5.33
C LEU A 352 6.83 2.90 -6.17
N PRO A 353 7.47 2.91 -7.36
CA PRO A 353 7.47 4.08 -8.23
C PRO A 353 6.07 4.46 -8.72
N GLU A 354 5.20 3.48 -8.98
CA GLU A 354 3.82 3.71 -9.40
C GLU A 354 3.00 4.37 -8.28
N LEU A 355 3.12 3.87 -7.05
CA LEU A 355 2.48 4.45 -5.87
C LEU A 355 2.97 5.88 -5.62
N ALA A 356 4.29 6.10 -5.71
CA ALA A 356 4.88 7.43 -5.57
C ALA A 356 4.37 8.39 -6.65
N LEU A 357 4.37 7.97 -7.92
CA LEU A 357 3.88 8.77 -9.05
C LEU A 357 2.43 9.20 -8.83
N ARG A 358 1.53 8.28 -8.46
CA ARG A 358 0.12 8.60 -8.21
C ARG A 358 -0.05 9.64 -7.11
N ARG A 359 0.74 9.56 -6.03
CA ARG A 359 0.67 10.46 -4.87
C ARG A 359 1.31 11.83 -5.13
N ILE A 360 2.42 11.86 -5.87
CA ILE A 360 3.09 13.11 -6.27
C ILE A 360 2.26 13.86 -7.31
N TYR A 361 1.64 13.13 -8.25
CA TYR A 361 0.83 13.74 -9.30
C TYR A 361 -0.59 14.11 -8.83
N ASP A 362 -1.07 13.41 -7.79
CA ASP A 362 -2.41 13.56 -7.22
C ASP A 362 -3.53 13.31 -8.23
N ARG A 363 -3.33 12.26 -9.03
CA ARG A 363 -4.28 11.80 -10.04
C ARG A 363 -4.15 10.30 -10.22
N HIS A 364 -5.22 9.66 -10.66
CA HIS A 364 -5.14 8.29 -11.17
C HIS A 364 -4.27 8.24 -12.41
N VAL A 365 -3.20 7.44 -12.34
CA VAL A 365 -2.35 7.09 -13.47
C VAL A 365 -2.60 5.63 -13.80
N HIS A 366 -3.11 5.40 -15.01
CA HIS A 366 -3.28 4.08 -15.60
C HIS A 366 -2.19 3.93 -16.66
N ILE A 367 -1.38 2.88 -16.53
CA ILE A 367 -0.33 2.57 -17.50
C ILE A 367 -0.63 1.19 -18.01
N THR A 368 -0.74 1.07 -19.32
CA THR A 368 -1.19 -0.15 -19.96
C THR A 368 -0.25 -0.51 -21.09
N GLN A 369 0.01 -1.80 -21.25
CA GLN A 369 0.75 -2.29 -22.41
C GLN A 369 -0.17 -2.29 -23.64
N PRO A 370 0.35 -1.96 -24.84
CA PRO A 370 -0.37 -2.14 -26.09
C PRO A 370 -0.96 -3.56 -26.19
N GLY A 371 -2.21 -3.66 -26.64
CA GLY A 371 -2.90 -4.94 -26.80
C GLY A 371 -3.51 -5.55 -25.53
N SER A 372 -3.38 -4.91 -24.36
CA SER A 372 -4.15 -5.32 -23.19
C SER A 372 -5.63 -4.95 -23.35
N TRP A 373 -6.52 -5.64 -22.63
CA TRP A 373 -7.96 -5.33 -22.57
C TRP A 373 -8.27 -3.89 -22.13
N SER A 374 -7.30 -3.18 -21.56
CA SER A 374 -7.44 -1.81 -21.06
C SER A 374 -6.73 -0.77 -21.94
N ALA A 375 -6.12 -1.18 -23.05
CA ALA A 375 -5.52 -0.27 -24.01
C ALA A 375 -6.63 0.41 -24.85
N PRO A 376 -6.54 1.71 -25.14
CA PRO A 376 -7.40 2.35 -26.14
C PRO A 376 -7.23 1.65 -27.48
N LEU A 377 -8.35 1.44 -28.18
CA LEU A 377 -8.38 0.94 -29.56
C LEU A 377 -7.80 1.96 -30.54
#